data_AF-A0A957ABJ5-F1
#
_entry.id   AF-A0A957ABJ5-F1
#
_cell.length_a   1.000
_cell.length_b   1.000
_cell.length_c   1.000
_cell.angle_alpha   90.00
_cell.angle_beta   90.00
_cell.angle_gamma   90.00
#
_symmetry.space_group_name_H-M   'P 1'
#
loop_
_entity.id
_entity.type
_entity.pdbx_description
1 polymer ?
#
loop_
_entity_poly.entity_id
_entity_poly.type
_entity_poly.pdbx_seq_one_letter_code
_entity_poly.pdbx_strand_id
1 'polypeptide(L)'
;MKVIVVGLPTPNPDIENYTAFNAPSYYDFDALVIDPDSLTRVAGELLSGEKEFNAQDGRTIVNAASNASGVSAGDQFQRRGAETERILESGGTVIVIGRPNAPITGIVGFEGADRYSWLPAPS
;
A
#
# COMPACT_ATOMS: atom_id res chain seq x y z
N MET A 1 8.41 16.10 12.38
CA MET A 1 7.33 15.75 11.45
C MET A 1 7.91 14.92 10.32
N LYS A 2 7.74 13.60 10.39
CA LYS A 2 8.11 12.64 9.34
C LYS A 2 6.87 12.35 8.49
N VAL A 3 7.02 12.46 7.18
CA VAL A 3 5.93 12.22 6.23
C VAL A 3 6.34 11.09 5.30
N ILE A 4 5.44 10.15 5.08
CA ILE A 4 5.60 9.11 4.06
C ILE A 4 4.68 9.40 2.87
N VAL A 5 5.20 9.21 1.66
CA VAL A 5 4.44 9.37 0.41
C VAL A 5 4.37 8.03 -0.30
N VAL A 6 3.14 7.57 -0.59
CA VAL A 6 2.87 6.30 -1.26
C VAL A 6 2.14 6.55 -2.57
N GLY A 7 2.69 6.03 -3.67
CA GLY A 7 2.01 6.03 -4.96
C GLY A 7 2.03 7.33 -5.75
N LEU A 8 2.66 8.38 -5.21
CA LEU A 8 2.80 9.69 -5.86
C LEU A 8 4.27 9.92 -6.20
N PRO A 9 4.70 9.70 -7.46
CA PRO A 9 6.05 10.08 -7.86
C PRO A 9 6.20 11.59 -7.75
N THR A 10 6.98 12.03 -6.77
CA THR A 10 7.33 13.44 -6.61
C THR A 10 8.60 13.76 -7.40
N PRO A 11 8.71 14.95 -8.01
CA PRO A 11 9.90 15.34 -8.78
C PRO A 11 11.10 15.70 -7.88
N ASN A 12 10.93 15.68 -6.56
CA ASN A 12 11.99 15.96 -5.62
C ASN A 12 12.77 14.66 -5.31
N PRO A 13 14.06 14.56 -5.63
CA PRO A 13 14.87 13.37 -5.33
C PRO A 13 15.02 13.08 -3.83
N ASP A 14 14.77 14.06 -2.96
CA ASP A 14 14.82 13.90 -1.50
C ASP A 14 13.55 13.25 -0.92
N ILE A 15 12.53 13.01 -1.75
CA ILE A 15 11.29 12.34 -1.35
C ILE A 15 11.31 10.91 -1.89
N GLU A 16 11.50 9.96 -1.00
CA GLU A 16 11.39 8.54 -1.34
C GLU A 16 9.94 8.19 -1.68
N ASN A 17 9.72 7.73 -2.92
CA ASN A 17 8.39 7.34 -3.41
C ASN A 17 8.21 5.84 -3.21
N TYR A 18 7.32 5.46 -2.29
CA TYR A 18 7.03 4.05 -2.01
C TYR A 18 5.77 3.56 -2.72
N THR A 19 5.67 2.24 -2.83
CA THR A 19 4.44 1.51 -3.17
C THR A 19 3.87 0.87 -1.91
N ALA A 20 2.61 0.41 -1.96
CA ALA A 20 2.01 -0.35 -0.87
C ALA A 20 2.79 -1.64 -0.50
N PHE A 21 3.67 -2.13 -1.38
CA PHE A 21 4.46 -3.34 -1.16
C PHE A 21 5.80 -3.10 -0.46
N ASN A 22 6.49 -2.00 -0.78
CA ASN A 22 7.86 -1.74 -0.32
C ASN A 22 7.98 -0.60 0.69
N ALA A 23 6.88 0.05 1.03
CA ALA A 23 6.88 1.11 2.02
C ALA A 23 7.29 0.59 3.40
N PRO A 24 8.06 1.38 4.18
CA PRO A 24 8.18 1.17 5.62
C PRO A 24 6.81 1.14 6.30
N SER A 25 6.79 0.69 7.55
CA SER A 25 5.58 0.73 8.37
C SER A 25 5.03 2.15 8.41
N TYR A 26 3.76 2.34 8.04
CA TYR A 26 3.19 3.69 8.03
C TYR A 26 3.18 4.29 9.45
N TYR A 27 3.03 3.45 10.48
CA TYR A 27 3.01 3.85 11.88
C TYR A 27 4.28 4.58 12.37
N ASP A 28 5.41 4.47 11.67
CA ASP A 28 6.66 5.16 12.05
C ASP A 28 6.68 6.64 11.64
N PHE A 29 5.58 7.14 11.05
CA PHE A 29 5.45 8.48 10.49
C PHE A 29 4.32 9.28 11.15
N ASP A 30 4.47 10.60 11.14
CA ASP A 30 3.47 11.54 11.68
C ASP A 30 2.34 11.80 10.68
N ALA A 31 2.62 11.62 9.37
CA ALA A 31 1.62 11.74 8.32
C ALA A 31 1.87 10.80 7.12
N LEU A 32 0.78 10.30 6.54
CA LEU A 32 0.74 9.50 5.32
C LEU A 32 0.07 10.30 4.20
N VAL A 33 0.77 10.47 3.06
CA VAL A 33 0.18 10.97 1.81
C VAL A 33 0.10 9.82 0.83
N ILE A 34 -1.08 9.58 0.25
CA ILE A 34 -1.29 8.42 -0.59
C ILE A 34 -2.20 8.71 -1.78
N ASP A 35 -1.77 8.28 -2.97
CA ASP A 35 -2.64 8.15 -4.13
C ASP A 35 -3.16 6.72 -4.24
N PRO A 36 -4.45 6.50 -3.95
CA PRO A 36 -5.00 5.15 -3.93
C PRO A 36 -5.12 4.53 -5.34
N ASP A 37 -5.00 5.33 -6.42
CA ASP A 37 -4.86 4.77 -7.78
C ASP A 37 -3.63 3.85 -7.91
N SER A 38 -2.57 4.16 -7.16
CA SER A 38 -1.36 3.35 -7.15
C SER A 38 -1.59 1.92 -6.64
N LEU A 39 -2.54 1.69 -5.74
CA LEU A 39 -2.84 0.36 -5.20
C LEU A 39 -3.46 -0.52 -6.29
N THR A 40 -4.45 0.01 -6.99
CA THR A 40 -5.07 -0.68 -8.14
C THR A 40 -4.04 -0.93 -9.24
N ARG A 41 -3.15 0.02 -9.49
CA ARG A 41 -2.11 -0.11 -10.51
C ARG A 41 -1.08 -1.18 -10.16
N VAL A 42 -0.51 -1.17 -8.94
CA VAL A 42 0.50 -2.19 -8.55
C VAL A 42 -0.11 -3.58 -8.45
N ALA A 43 -1.39 -3.70 -8.07
CA ALA A 43 -2.11 -4.97 -8.12
C ALA A 43 -2.24 -5.49 -9.56
N GLY A 44 -2.65 -4.62 -10.50
CA GLY A 44 -2.73 -4.97 -11.93
C GLY A 44 -1.37 -5.34 -12.53
N GLU A 45 -0.33 -4.54 -12.27
CA GLU A 45 1.04 -4.81 -12.71
C GLU A 45 1.53 -6.17 -12.17
N LEU A 46 1.29 -6.48 -10.90
CA LEU A 46 1.66 -7.77 -10.29
C LEU A 46 0.94 -8.94 -10.96
N LEU A 47 -0.38 -8.82 -11.20
CA LEU A 47 -1.20 -9.88 -11.78
C LEU A 47 -0.87 -10.16 -13.25
N SER A 48 -0.48 -9.11 -13.99
CA SER A 48 -0.05 -9.25 -15.38
C SER A 48 1.27 -10.01 -15.53
N GLY A 49 2.09 -10.05 -14.47
CA GLY A 49 3.45 -10.58 -14.52
C GLY A 49 4.43 -9.71 -15.32
N GLU A 50 4.01 -8.53 -15.80
CA GLU A 50 4.87 -7.61 -16.55
C GLU A 50 5.96 -6.99 -15.67
N LYS A 51 5.75 -7.00 -14.34
CA LYS A 51 6.66 -6.38 -13.38
C LYS A 51 6.74 -7.18 -12.09
N GLU A 52 7.97 -7.40 -11.65
CA GLU A 52 8.25 -7.93 -10.32
C GLU A 52 8.30 -6.79 -9.30
N PHE A 53 7.80 -7.10 -8.10
CA PHE A 53 7.85 -6.20 -6.96
C PHE A 53 8.61 -6.88 -5.83
N ASN A 54 9.28 -6.08 -5.01
CA ASN A 54 9.92 -6.55 -3.79
C ASN A 54 9.29 -5.85 -2.59
N ALA A 55 9.15 -6.58 -1.49
CA ALA A 55 8.85 -6.02 -0.19
C ALA A 55 10.01 -5.15 0.30
N GLN A 56 9.78 -4.41 1.40
CA GLN A 56 10.80 -3.55 2.00
C GLN A 56 12.08 -4.32 2.39
N ASP A 57 11.95 -5.59 2.78
CA ASP A 57 13.07 -6.45 3.16
C ASP A 57 13.75 -7.16 1.98
N GLY A 58 13.35 -6.83 0.75
CA GLY A 58 13.93 -7.36 -0.49
C GLY A 58 13.33 -8.68 -0.96
N ARG A 59 12.42 -9.32 -0.21
CA ARG A 59 11.73 -10.53 -0.67
C ARG A 59 10.74 -10.21 -1.79
N THR A 60 10.56 -11.13 -2.73
CA THR A 60 9.65 -10.93 -3.87
C THR A 60 8.20 -10.92 -3.42
N ILE A 61 7.39 -10.00 -3.97
CA ILE A 61 5.95 -10.00 -3.76
C ILE A 61 5.31 -11.03 -4.69
N VAL A 62 4.47 -11.88 -4.12
CA VAL A 62 3.77 -12.93 -4.86
C VAL A 62 2.27 -12.85 -4.61
N ASN A 63 1.48 -13.16 -5.63
CA ASN A 63 0.04 -13.32 -5.48
C ASN A 63 -0.31 -14.75 -5.01
N ALA A 64 0.23 -15.12 -3.85
CA ALA A 64 0.06 -16.41 -3.19
C ALA A 64 0.39 -16.27 -1.70
N ALA A 65 0.19 -17.33 -0.92
CA ALA A 65 0.61 -17.35 0.47
C ALA A 65 2.12 -17.06 0.62
N SER A 66 2.47 -16.30 1.66
CA SER A 66 3.85 -16.00 2.03
C SER A 66 4.68 -17.28 2.23
N ASN A 67 5.94 -17.26 1.82
CA ASN A 67 6.88 -18.36 1.99
C ASN A 67 8.29 -17.83 2.36
N ALA A 68 9.30 -18.69 2.33
CA ALA A 68 10.66 -18.31 2.73
C ALA A 68 11.27 -17.19 1.87
N SER A 69 10.95 -17.14 0.57
CA SER A 69 11.50 -16.19 -0.40
C SER A 69 10.47 -15.17 -0.92
N GLY A 70 9.19 -15.41 -0.68
CA GLY A 70 8.09 -14.60 -1.20
C GLY A 70 7.17 -14.07 -0.10
N VAL A 71 6.65 -12.86 -0.31
CA VAL A 71 5.69 -12.19 0.58
C VAL A 71 4.36 -12.04 -0.14
N SER A 72 3.28 -12.45 0.53
CA SER A 72 1.92 -12.33 0.02
C SER A 72 1.55 -10.88 -0.24
N ALA A 73 1.09 -10.59 -1.46
CA ALA A 73 0.53 -9.30 -1.82
C ALA A 73 -0.73 -8.97 -1.01
N GLY A 74 -1.60 -9.97 -0.78
CA GLY A 74 -2.81 -9.80 0.03
C GLY A 74 -2.48 -9.40 1.46
N ASP A 75 -1.51 -10.07 2.10
CA ASP A 75 -1.08 -9.77 3.46
C ASP A 75 -0.51 -8.35 3.55
N GLN A 76 0.22 -7.90 2.53
CA GLN A 76 0.74 -6.53 2.47
C GLN A 76 -0.39 -5.50 2.41
N PHE A 77 -1.40 -5.69 1.55
CA PHE A 77 -2.53 -4.76 1.47
C PHE A 77 -3.34 -4.71 2.77
N GLN A 78 -3.62 -5.87 3.37
CA GLN A 78 -4.29 -5.93 4.69
C GLN A 78 -3.48 -5.20 5.76
N ARG A 79 -2.15 -5.42 5.78
CA ARG A 79 -1.24 -4.75 6.70
C ARG A 79 -1.27 -3.23 6.53
N ARG A 80 -1.38 -2.71 5.31
CA ARG A 80 -1.52 -1.26 5.08
C ARG A 80 -2.77 -0.69 5.72
N GLY A 81 -3.87 -1.46 5.76
CA GLY A 81 -5.07 -1.08 6.50
C GLY A 81 -4.81 -0.93 7.99
N ALA A 82 -4.26 -1.96 8.61
CA ALA A 82 -3.94 -1.96 10.04
C ALA A 82 -2.92 -0.86 10.43
N GLU A 83 -1.95 -0.58 9.57
CA GLU A 83 -0.97 0.50 9.82
C GLU A 83 -1.61 1.89 9.68
N THR A 84 -2.54 2.07 8.74
CA THR A 84 -3.29 3.32 8.56
C THR A 84 -4.19 3.60 9.76
N GLU A 85 -4.87 2.58 10.28
CA GLU A 85 -5.65 2.66 11.52
C GLU A 85 -4.78 3.13 12.69
N ARG A 86 -3.61 2.52 12.88
CA ARG A 86 -2.67 2.91 13.96
C ARG A 86 -2.12 4.33 13.84
N ILE A 87 -1.91 4.85 12.63
CA ILE A 87 -1.56 6.27 12.45
C ILE A 87 -2.69 7.15 13.00
N LEU A 88 -3.93 6.86 12.63
CA LEU A 88 -5.07 7.68 13.03
C LEU A 88 -5.30 7.61 14.54
N GLU A 89 -5.18 6.43 15.13
CA GLU A 89 -5.28 6.21 16.58
C GLU A 89 -4.20 6.97 17.38
N SER A 90 -3.00 7.16 16.81
CA SER A 90 -1.92 7.92 17.45
C SER A 90 -2.04 9.44 17.27
N GLY A 91 -3.10 9.92 16.61
CA GLY A 91 -3.31 11.34 16.29
C GLY A 91 -2.56 11.82 15.05
N GLY A 92 -2.02 10.90 14.25
CA GLY A 92 -1.39 11.20 12.97
C GLY A 92 -2.40 11.61 11.89
N THR A 93 -1.88 12.07 10.75
CA THR A 93 -2.72 12.58 9.65
C THR A 93 -2.62 11.70 8.40
N VAL A 94 -3.76 11.32 7.82
CA VAL A 94 -3.83 10.62 6.53
C VAL A 94 -4.40 11.56 5.48
N ILE A 95 -3.63 11.83 4.43
CA ILE A 95 -3.97 12.68 3.30
C ILE A 95 -4.16 11.80 2.06
N VAL A 96 -5.40 11.73 1.57
CA VAL A 96 -5.77 10.86 0.45
C VAL A 96 -6.06 11.68 -0.79
N ILE A 97 -5.43 11.34 -1.92
CA ILE A 97 -5.78 11.93 -3.21
C ILE A 97 -7.13 11.36 -3.65
N GLY A 98 -8.10 12.25 -3.89
CA GLY A 98 -9.44 11.86 -4.33
C GLY A 98 -9.42 11.25 -5.74
N ARG A 99 -9.82 9.97 -5.84
CA ARG A 99 -9.96 9.23 -7.10
C ARG A 99 -11.34 8.58 -7.19
N PRO A 100 -11.91 8.35 -8.39
CA PRO A 100 -13.09 7.49 -8.51
C PRO A 100 -12.83 6.12 -7.88
N ASN A 101 -13.84 5.46 -7.29
CA ASN A 101 -13.61 4.12 -6.74
C ASN A 101 -13.39 3.11 -7.88
N ALA A 102 -12.58 2.08 -7.63
CA ALA A 102 -12.32 0.98 -8.56
C ALA A 102 -12.04 -0.31 -7.77
N PRO A 103 -12.53 -1.47 -8.22
CA PRO A 103 -12.29 -2.74 -7.54
C PRO A 103 -10.83 -3.19 -7.69
N ILE A 104 -10.31 -3.89 -6.67
CA ILE A 104 -9.05 -4.63 -6.72
C ILE A 104 -9.42 -6.12 -6.82
N THR A 105 -9.25 -6.69 -8.00
CA THR A 105 -9.66 -8.07 -8.29
C THR A 105 -8.46 -8.98 -8.51
N GLY A 106 -8.55 -10.23 -8.07
CA GLY A 106 -7.57 -11.27 -8.37
C GLY A 106 -6.39 -11.36 -7.40
N ILE A 107 -6.31 -10.47 -6.40
CA ILE A 107 -5.33 -10.59 -5.32
C ILE A 107 -5.82 -11.61 -4.28
N VAL A 108 -5.04 -12.68 -4.10
CA VAL A 108 -5.33 -13.77 -3.16
C VAL A 108 -5.27 -13.24 -1.72
N GLY A 109 -6.32 -13.49 -0.95
CA GLY A 109 -6.46 -13.01 0.42
C GLY A 109 -6.86 -11.53 0.53
N PHE A 110 -7.19 -10.87 -0.58
CA PHE A 110 -7.69 -9.49 -0.59
C PHE A 110 -8.87 -9.34 -1.57
N GLU A 111 -9.71 -10.37 -1.66
CA GLU A 111 -10.85 -10.44 -2.55
C GLU A 111 -12.00 -9.53 -2.11
N GLY A 112 -12.73 -8.98 -3.09
CA GLY A 112 -13.86 -8.09 -2.83
C GLY A 112 -13.45 -6.68 -2.36
N ALA A 113 -12.14 -6.42 -2.24
CA ALA A 113 -11.61 -5.12 -1.91
C ALA A 113 -11.70 -4.14 -3.09
N ASP A 114 -11.65 -2.87 -2.75
CA ASP A 114 -11.59 -1.74 -3.66
C ASP A 114 -10.43 -0.81 -3.30
N ARG A 115 -10.33 0.26 -4.09
CA ARG A 115 -9.32 1.31 -3.98
C ARG A 115 -9.22 1.94 -2.58
N TYR A 116 -10.27 1.86 -1.76
CA TYR A 116 -10.36 2.49 -0.45
C TYR A 116 -10.41 1.49 0.70
N SER A 117 -10.36 0.19 0.43
CA SER A 117 -10.48 -0.86 1.46
C SER A 117 -9.33 -0.90 2.48
N TRP A 118 -8.24 -0.17 2.23
CA TRP A 118 -7.14 0.06 3.19
C TRP A 118 -7.42 1.25 4.12
N LEU A 119 -8.39 2.11 3.81
CA LEU A 119 -8.74 3.24 4.64
C LEU A 119 -9.79 2.78 5.67
N PRO A 120 -9.54 2.91 6.97
CA PRO A 120 -10.49 2.51 8.00
C PRO A 120 -11.79 3.31 7.89
N ALA A 121 -12.90 2.66 8.24
CA ALA A 121 -14.20 3.31 8.26
C ALA A 121 -14.21 4.45 9.30
N PRO A 122 -14.96 5.54 9.05
CA PRO A 122 -15.16 6.58 10.06
C PRO A 122 -15.81 5.99 11.31
N SER A 123 -15.36 6.45 12.48
CA SER A 123 -15.89 6.10 13.80
C SER A 123 -17.14 6.89 14.18
#